data_AF-A0A2H9NUL0-F1
#
_entry.id   AF-A0A2H9NUL0-F1
#
_cell.length_a   1.000
_cell.length_b   1.000
_cell.length_c   1.000
_cell.angle_alpha   90.00
_cell.angle_beta   90.00
_cell.angle_gamma   90.00
#
_symmetry.space_group_name_H-M   'P 1'
#
loop_
_entity.id
_entity.type
_entity.pdbx_description
1 polymer ?
#
loop_
_entity_poly.entity_id
_entity_poly.type
_entity_poly.pdbx_seq_one_letter_code
_entity_poly.pdbx_strand_id
1 'polypeptide(L)'
;MLLSQKKITMTTNTFKLTIELVPSTVWYSSVYRYCQESNDMQKWHNIKQELFEKEGSACWICGRKGRRLEAHEIWNYDDVNHLQKLEGIHHLCDLCHKIKHIGLWLHTQDGERMLKKEKLVRQDVINHFCKVNNCSQEEFVKCEEEAFKIWREKQT
;
A
#
# COMPACT_ATOMS: atom_id res chain seq x y z
N MET A 1 21.71 45.98 5.26
CA MET A 1 20.95 44.94 5.99
C MET A 1 19.85 44.42 5.07
N LEU A 2 20.14 43.42 4.25
CA LEU A 2 19.14 42.73 3.43
C LEU A 2 19.34 41.24 3.67
N LEU A 3 18.31 40.67 4.28
CA LEU A 3 18.28 39.34 4.86
C LEU A 3 18.54 38.31 3.75
N SER A 4 19.60 37.53 3.96
CA SER A 4 19.86 36.28 3.27
C SER A 4 18.61 35.41 3.35
N GLN A 5 17.93 35.25 2.22
CA GLN A 5 16.87 34.26 2.07
C GLN A 5 17.55 32.89 2.14
N LYS A 6 17.55 32.32 3.34
CA LYS A 6 17.87 30.92 3.57
C LYS A 6 16.99 30.11 2.62
N LYS A 7 17.63 29.53 1.61
CA LYS A 7 17.09 28.50 0.74
C LYS A 7 16.56 27.39 1.65
N ILE A 8 15.25 27.35 1.88
CA ILE A 8 14.61 26.20 2.55
C ILE A 8 14.72 25.07 1.53
N THR A 9 15.77 24.28 1.64
CA THR A 9 15.91 23.02 0.93
C THR A 9 14.85 22.07 1.47
N MET A 10 13.64 22.13 0.89
CA MET A 10 12.66 21.05 1.04
C MET A 10 13.20 19.85 0.27
N THR A 11 13.95 18.99 0.94
CA THR A 11 14.21 17.64 0.44
C THR A 11 12.87 16.93 0.38
N THR A 12 12.30 16.76 -0.82
CA THR A 12 11.13 15.91 -1.04
C THR A 12 11.53 14.47 -0.78
N ASN A 13 11.51 14.05 0.49
CA ASN A 13 11.75 12.67 0.87
C ASN A 13 10.61 11.83 0.28
N THR A 14 10.85 11.19 -0.86
CA THR A 14 9.90 10.26 -1.45
C THR A 14 9.92 8.99 -0.60
N PHE A 15 8.84 8.71 0.13
CA PHE A 15 8.75 7.50 0.95
C PHE A 15 8.81 6.25 0.09
N LYS A 16 9.59 5.26 0.56
CA LYS A 16 9.71 3.95 -0.09
C LYS A 16 8.42 3.13 0.02
N LEU A 17 7.79 3.18 1.19
CA LEU A 17 6.51 2.58 1.48
C LEU A 17 5.46 3.68 1.63
N THR A 18 4.47 3.68 0.76
CA THR A 18 3.38 4.67 0.73
C THR A 18 2.06 4.04 1.18
N ILE A 19 1.11 4.89 1.57
CA ILE A 19 -0.29 4.54 1.82
C ILE A 19 -1.06 4.60 0.50
N GLU A 20 -1.90 3.60 0.22
CA GLU A 20 -2.68 3.48 -1.02
C GLU A 20 -4.16 3.26 -0.70
N LEU A 21 -4.92 4.35 -0.66
CA LEU A 21 -6.37 4.29 -0.51
C LEU A 21 -7.02 4.05 -1.87
N VAL A 22 -7.70 2.92 -2.00
CA VAL A 22 -8.43 2.53 -3.21
C VAL A 22 -9.71 3.38 -3.33
N PRO A 23 -10.05 3.95 -4.50
CA PRO A 23 -11.34 4.63 -4.68
C PRO A 23 -12.52 3.71 -4.35
N SER A 24 -13.56 4.25 -3.71
CA SER A 24 -14.68 3.42 -3.21
C SER A 24 -15.45 2.72 -4.33
N THR A 25 -15.49 3.32 -5.52
CA THR A 25 -16.17 2.80 -6.72
C THR A 25 -15.58 1.50 -7.25
N VAL A 26 -14.32 1.19 -6.92
CA VAL A 26 -13.60 0.01 -7.40
C VAL A 26 -13.09 -0.87 -6.25
N TRP A 27 -13.62 -0.66 -5.03
CA TRP A 27 -13.36 -1.60 -3.94
C TRP A 27 -13.73 -3.03 -4.35
N TYR A 28 -12.91 -3.98 -3.92
CA TYR A 28 -13.05 -5.40 -4.22
C TYR A 28 -12.91 -5.77 -5.71
N SER A 29 -12.44 -4.84 -6.54
CA SER A 29 -11.96 -5.13 -7.91
C SER A 29 -10.49 -5.51 -7.85
N SER A 30 -10.16 -6.76 -8.19
CA SER A 30 -8.80 -7.27 -8.18
C SER A 30 -8.59 -8.31 -9.28
N VAL A 31 -7.34 -8.57 -9.63
CA VAL A 31 -6.98 -9.62 -10.60
C VAL A 31 -7.41 -10.99 -10.08
N TYR A 32 -7.30 -11.23 -8.77
CA TYR A 32 -7.81 -12.45 -8.15
C TYR A 32 -9.31 -12.63 -8.39
N ARG A 33 -10.12 -11.59 -8.13
CA ARG A 33 -11.57 -11.61 -8.31
C ARG A 33 -11.94 -11.85 -9.77
N TYR A 34 -11.25 -11.16 -10.68
CA TYR A 34 -11.40 -11.38 -12.12
C TYR A 34 -11.14 -12.84 -12.51
N CYS A 35 -10.03 -13.43 -12.06
CA CYS A 35 -9.70 -14.83 -12.35
C CYS A 35 -10.73 -15.81 -11.76
N GLN A 36 -11.27 -15.50 -10.57
CA GLN A 36 -12.32 -16.32 -9.96
C GLN A 36 -13.62 -16.27 -10.76
N GLU A 37 -14.06 -15.06 -11.14
CA GLU A 37 -15.29 -14.84 -11.91
C GLU A 37 -15.19 -15.39 -13.33
N SER A 38 -14.00 -15.35 -13.95
CA SER A 38 -13.73 -15.96 -15.25
C SER A 38 -13.46 -17.47 -15.18
N ASN A 39 -13.51 -18.08 -13.99
CA ASN A 39 -13.19 -19.48 -13.74
C ASN A 39 -11.78 -19.90 -14.25
N ASP A 40 -10.80 -19.00 -14.15
CA ASP A 40 -9.41 -19.20 -14.55
C ASP A 40 -8.46 -19.02 -13.35
N MET A 41 -8.66 -19.84 -12.32
CA MET A 41 -7.79 -19.83 -11.14
C MET A 41 -6.36 -20.30 -11.44
N GLN A 42 -6.15 -21.01 -12.56
CA GLN A 42 -4.82 -21.40 -13.01
C GLN A 42 -4.00 -20.18 -13.41
N LYS A 43 -4.59 -19.20 -14.10
CA LYS A 43 -3.92 -17.92 -14.40
C LYS A 43 -3.44 -17.21 -13.13
N TRP A 44 -4.28 -17.13 -12.10
CA TRP A 44 -3.85 -16.56 -10.82
C TRP A 44 -2.70 -17.34 -10.17
N HIS A 45 -2.73 -18.67 -10.25
CA HIS A 45 -1.66 -19.51 -9.74
C HIS A 45 -0.33 -19.25 -10.46
N ASN A 46 -0.36 -19.17 -11.80
CA ASN A 46 0.81 -18.89 -12.63
C ASN A 46 1.41 -17.52 -12.32
N ILE A 47 0.57 -16.48 -12.21
CA ILE A 47 1.02 -15.13 -11.79
C ILE A 47 1.81 -15.21 -10.47
N LYS A 48 1.29 -15.91 -9.47
CA LYS A 48 1.99 -16.06 -8.19
C LYS A 48 3.29 -16.85 -8.32
N GLN A 49 3.32 -17.91 -9.12
CA GLN A 49 4.56 -18.66 -9.36
C GLN A 49 5.63 -17.78 -10.02
N GLU A 50 5.27 -17.07 -11.08
CA GLU A 50 6.17 -16.15 -11.80
C GLU A 50 6.71 -15.05 -10.88
N LEU A 51 5.88 -14.52 -9.97
CA LEU A 51 6.33 -13.55 -8.96
C LEU A 51 7.40 -14.14 -8.02
N PHE A 52 7.20 -15.37 -7.52
CA PHE A 52 8.20 -16.03 -6.69
C PHE A 52 9.49 -16.35 -7.46
N GLU A 53 9.40 -16.72 -8.74
CA GLU A 53 10.58 -16.96 -9.58
C GLU A 53 11.37 -15.66 -9.82
N LYS A 54 10.67 -14.55 -10.07
CA LYS A 54 11.28 -13.25 -10.39
C LYS A 54 11.83 -12.53 -9.16
N GLU A 55 11.10 -12.56 -8.04
CA GLU A 55 11.39 -11.73 -6.85
C GLU A 55 11.97 -12.55 -5.69
N GLY A 56 11.86 -13.87 -5.77
CA GLY A 56 12.13 -14.75 -4.65
C GLY A 56 11.14 -14.57 -3.50
N SER A 57 11.51 -15.11 -2.34
CA SER A 57 10.69 -15.06 -1.14
C SER A 57 11.00 -13.84 -0.27
N ALA A 58 10.98 -12.65 -0.85
CA ALA A 58 11.24 -11.39 -0.16
C ALA A 58 10.24 -10.29 -0.53
N CYS A 59 9.92 -9.42 0.44
CA CYS A 59 9.09 -8.25 0.19
C CYS A 59 9.80 -7.28 -0.77
N TRP A 60 9.14 -6.93 -1.87
CA TRP A 60 9.63 -6.00 -2.89
C TRP A 60 9.95 -4.60 -2.32
N ILE A 61 9.19 -4.17 -1.30
CA ILE A 61 9.40 -2.86 -0.66
C ILE A 61 10.47 -2.94 0.43
N CYS A 62 10.28 -3.73 1.49
CA CYS A 62 11.17 -3.68 2.65
C CYS A 62 12.30 -4.71 2.65
N GLY A 63 12.33 -5.63 1.68
CA GLY A 63 13.33 -6.69 1.58
C GLY A 63 13.19 -7.80 2.61
N ARG A 64 12.17 -7.77 3.48
CA ARG A 64 11.94 -8.82 4.48
C ARG A 64 11.70 -10.16 3.79
N LYS A 65 12.57 -11.13 4.06
CA LYS A 65 12.40 -12.52 3.61
C LYS A 65 11.28 -13.21 4.37
N GLY A 66 10.48 -14.02 3.69
CA GLY A 66 9.38 -14.75 4.30
C GLY A 66 8.64 -15.63 3.31
N ARG A 67 7.98 -16.69 3.82
CA ARG A 67 7.16 -17.60 3.01
C ARG A 67 5.70 -17.14 2.85
N ARG A 68 5.26 -16.20 3.70
CA ARG A 68 3.93 -15.59 3.64
C ARG A 68 4.07 -14.19 3.05
N LEU A 69 3.82 -14.08 1.76
CA LEU A 69 3.83 -12.84 1.00
C LEU A 69 2.49 -12.67 0.31
N GLU A 70 2.01 -11.43 0.30
CA GLU A 70 0.79 -11.03 -0.38
C GLU A 70 1.15 -10.54 -1.78
N ALA A 71 0.35 -10.90 -2.78
CA ALA A 71 0.50 -10.38 -4.14
C ALA A 71 -0.23 -9.03 -4.22
N HIS A 72 0.53 -7.93 -4.05
CA HIS A 72 0.01 -6.57 -4.07
C HIS A 72 -0.10 -6.05 -5.50
N GLU A 73 -1.30 -5.62 -5.88
CA GLU A 73 -1.57 -5.04 -7.20
C GLU A 73 -1.33 -3.53 -7.17
N ILE A 74 -0.50 -3.03 -8.08
CA ILE A 74 -0.25 -1.59 -8.28
C ILE A 74 -1.15 -1.10 -9.40
N TRP A 75 -1.98 -0.12 -9.07
CA TRP A 75 -2.98 0.43 -9.98
C TRP A 75 -2.73 1.91 -10.25
N ASN A 76 -2.89 2.31 -11.51
CA ASN A 76 -3.00 3.70 -11.92
C ASN A 76 -4.47 4.02 -12.22
N TYR A 77 -4.96 5.15 -11.70
CA TYR A 77 -6.33 5.61 -11.86
C TYR A 77 -6.33 6.89 -12.69
N ASP A 78 -6.94 6.83 -13.88
CA ASP A 78 -7.23 7.99 -14.70
C ASP A 78 -8.67 8.44 -14.39
N ASP A 79 -8.77 9.47 -13.55
CA ASP A 79 -10.05 10.00 -13.10
C ASP A 79 -10.82 10.72 -14.22
N VAL A 80 -10.13 11.16 -15.29
CA VAL A 80 -10.74 11.89 -16.43
C VAL A 80 -11.41 10.91 -17.39
N ASN A 81 -10.72 9.83 -17.71
CA ASN A 81 -11.24 8.80 -18.63
C ASN A 81 -11.95 7.66 -17.91
N HIS A 82 -11.97 7.68 -16.57
CA HIS A 82 -12.50 6.62 -15.71
C HIS A 82 -11.86 5.25 -16.00
N LEU A 83 -10.54 5.22 -16.20
CA LEU A 83 -9.78 4.01 -16.48
C LEU A 83 -8.96 3.59 -15.26
N GLN A 84 -9.06 2.31 -14.91
CA GLN A 84 -8.18 1.65 -13.98
C GLN A 84 -7.20 0.76 -14.75
N LYS A 85 -5.90 1.04 -14.62
CA LYS A 85 -4.84 0.29 -15.30
C LYS A 85 -3.95 -0.42 -14.29
N LEU A 86 -3.77 -1.74 -14.47
CA LEU A 86 -2.82 -2.52 -13.68
C LEU A 86 -1.41 -2.21 -14.18
N GLU A 87 -0.57 -1.63 -13.33
CA GLU A 87 0.83 -1.32 -13.65
C GLU A 87 1.77 -2.47 -13.26
N GLY A 88 1.40 -3.27 -12.25
CA GLY A 88 2.20 -4.41 -11.83
C GLY A 88 1.62 -5.15 -10.64
N ILE A 89 2.21 -6.30 -10.34
CA ILE A 89 1.94 -7.06 -9.12
C ILE A 89 3.29 -7.37 -8.49
N HIS A 90 3.41 -7.23 -7.18
CA HIS A 90 4.65 -7.47 -6.43
C HIS A 90 4.37 -8.20 -5.12
N HIS A 91 5.33 -9.00 -4.66
CA HIS A 91 5.21 -9.63 -3.36
C HIS A 91 5.52 -8.65 -2.23
N LEU A 92 4.55 -8.45 -1.33
CA LEU A 92 4.74 -7.66 -0.12
C LEU A 92 4.69 -8.56 1.12
N CYS A 93 5.46 -8.20 2.14
CA CYS A 93 5.21 -8.76 3.46
C CYS A 93 3.89 -8.23 4.01
N ASP A 94 3.33 -9.00 4.93
CA ASP A 94 2.06 -8.72 5.57
C ASP A 94 1.91 -7.26 6.06
N LEU A 95 2.90 -6.72 6.78
CA LEU A 95 2.84 -5.34 7.28
C LEU A 95 2.94 -4.29 6.16
N CYS A 96 3.76 -4.51 5.13
CA CYS A 96 3.80 -3.59 3.97
C CYS A 96 2.46 -3.58 3.25
N HIS A 97 1.84 -4.75 3.05
CA HIS A 97 0.53 -4.87 2.42
C HIS A 97 -0.58 -4.20 3.25
N LYS A 98 -0.55 -4.39 4.57
CA LYS A 98 -1.47 -3.71 5.50
C LYS A 98 -1.34 -2.18 5.44
N ILE A 99 -0.12 -1.66 5.31
CA ILE A 99 0.15 -0.22 5.18
C ILE A 99 -0.34 0.34 3.84
N LYS A 100 -0.20 -0.41 2.75
CA LYS A 100 -0.79 -0.04 1.46
C LYS A 100 -2.30 0.14 1.64
N HIS A 101 -2.97 -0.83 2.27
CA HIS A 101 -4.42 -0.78 2.52
C HIS A 101 -4.81 -0.28 3.92
N ILE A 102 -4.15 0.77 4.42
CA ILE A 102 -4.31 1.21 5.81
C ILE A 102 -5.75 1.59 6.17
N GLY A 103 -6.51 2.10 5.19
CA GLY A 103 -7.92 2.44 5.35
C GLY A 103 -8.77 1.24 5.79
N LEU A 104 -8.51 0.06 5.23
CA LEU A 104 -9.16 -1.16 5.70
C LEU A 104 -8.66 -1.52 7.10
N TRP A 105 -7.35 -1.65 7.28
CA TRP A 105 -6.77 -2.28 8.47
C TRP A 105 -6.87 -1.44 9.74
N LEU A 106 -6.80 -0.11 9.65
CA LEU A 106 -6.80 0.78 10.81
C LEU A 106 -8.05 1.63 10.95
N HIS A 107 -8.87 1.76 9.89
CA HIS A 107 -10.03 2.66 9.86
C HIS A 107 -11.37 1.94 9.64
N THR A 108 -11.38 0.60 9.76
CA THR A 108 -12.63 -0.20 9.81
C THR A 108 -12.66 -1.10 11.03
N GLN A 109 -13.87 -1.42 11.52
CA GLN A 109 -14.06 -2.32 12.66
C GLN A 109 -13.57 -3.75 12.35
N ASP A 110 -13.78 -4.22 11.12
CA ASP A 110 -13.36 -5.56 10.71
C ASP A 110 -11.84 -5.66 10.59
N GLY A 111 -11.18 -4.65 10.00
CA GLY A 111 -9.72 -4.58 9.94
C GLY A 111 -9.10 -4.56 11.34
N GLU A 112 -9.63 -3.75 12.25
CA GLU A 112 -9.16 -3.70 13.64
C GLU A 112 -9.34 -5.05 14.36
N ARG A 113 -10.48 -5.73 14.14
CA ARG A 113 -10.73 -7.07 14.68
C ARG A 113 -9.72 -8.08 14.14
N MET A 114 -9.37 -8.01 12.85
CA MET A 114 -8.41 -8.91 12.23
C MET A 114 -6.98 -8.67 12.75
N LEU A 115 -6.56 -7.42 12.92
CA LEU A 115 -5.25 -7.11 13.54
C LEU A 115 -5.13 -7.72 14.94
N LYS A 116 -6.18 -7.59 15.77
CA LYS A 116 -6.20 -8.17 17.12
C LYS A 116 -6.05 -9.70 17.09
N LYS A 117 -6.70 -10.39 16.14
CA LYS A 117 -6.53 -11.85 15.96
C LYS A 117 -5.10 -12.23 15.60
N GLU A 118 -4.42 -11.39 14.83
CA GLU A 118 -3.00 -11.54 14.48
C GLU A 118 -2.04 -11.06 15.58
N LYS A 119 -2.58 -10.60 16.72
CA LYS A 119 -1.81 -10.03 17.84
C LYS A 119 -1.01 -8.79 17.44
N LEU A 120 -1.53 -8.02 16.48
CA LEU A 120 -0.98 -6.75 16.04
C LEU A 120 -1.82 -5.60 16.58
N VAL A 121 -1.17 -4.47 16.82
CA VAL A 121 -1.82 -3.19 17.13
C VAL A 121 -1.41 -2.12 16.13
N ARG A 122 -2.14 -1.00 16.12
CA ARG A 122 -1.85 0.18 15.28
C ARG A 122 -0.37 0.58 15.34
N GLN A 123 0.23 0.53 16.53
CA GLN A 123 1.63 0.90 16.72
C GLN A 123 2.62 0.01 15.93
N ASP A 124 2.32 -1.28 15.73
CA ASP A 124 3.18 -2.17 14.94
C ASP A 124 3.23 -1.76 13.46
N VAL A 125 2.07 -1.35 12.94
CA VAL A 125 1.93 -0.85 11.56
C VAL A 125 2.70 0.46 11.39
N ILE A 126 2.55 1.40 12.33
CA ILE A 126 3.29 2.68 12.33
C ILE A 126 4.79 2.44 12.44
N ASN A 127 5.23 1.61 13.39
CA ASN A 127 6.64 1.29 13.57
C ASN A 127 7.25 0.66 12.31
N HIS A 128 6.49 -0.16 11.59
CA HIS A 128 6.96 -0.73 10.33
C HIS A 128 7.12 0.32 9.23
N PHE A 129 6.14 1.22 9.06
CA PHE A 129 6.24 2.35 8.13
C PHE A 129 7.49 3.19 8.42
N CYS A 130 7.64 3.64 9.66
CA CYS A 130 8.76 4.47 10.10
C CYS A 130 10.11 3.78 9.87
N LYS A 131 10.21 2.48 10.18
CA LYS A 131 11.43 1.70 9.94
C LYS A 131 11.78 1.60 8.45
N VAL A 132 10.79 1.35 7.59
CA VAL A 132 11.01 1.15 6.15
C VAL A 132 11.38 2.48 5.46
N ASN A 133 10.77 3.58 5.93
CA ASN A 133 10.96 4.90 5.35
C ASN A 133 12.05 5.74 6.03
N ASN A 134 12.61 5.26 7.15
CA ASN A 134 13.50 6.03 8.01
C ASN A 134 12.90 7.40 8.38
N CYS A 135 11.65 7.39 8.84
CA CYS A 135 10.87 8.60 9.15
C CYS A 135 10.33 8.57 10.58
N SER A 136 9.90 9.71 11.10
CA SER A 136 9.29 9.85 12.40
C SER A 136 7.80 9.44 12.39
N GLN A 137 7.21 9.27 13.57
CA GLN A 137 5.77 9.02 13.69
C GLN A 137 4.95 10.24 13.27
N GLU A 138 5.44 11.45 13.53
CA GLU A 138 4.81 12.69 13.08
C GLU A 138 4.77 12.76 11.55
N GLU A 139 5.82 12.30 10.88
CA GLU A 139 5.85 12.20 9.42
C GLU A 139 4.86 11.15 8.89
N PHE A 140 4.71 10.01 9.58
CA PHE A 140 3.67 9.03 9.28
C PHE A 140 2.27 9.64 9.40
N VAL A 141 1.97 10.35 10.50
CA VAL A 141 0.65 10.97 10.72
C VAL A 141 0.33 11.96 9.60
N LYS A 142 1.28 12.83 9.24
CA LYS A 142 1.12 13.75 8.10
C LYS A 142 0.86 13.01 6.78
N CYS A 143 1.58 11.91 6.54
CA CYS A 143 1.38 11.09 5.34
C CYS A 143 -0.01 10.45 5.30
N GLU A 144 -0.50 9.96 6.45
CA GLU A 144 -1.83 9.36 6.57
C GLU A 144 -2.92 10.42 6.34
N GLU A 145 -2.82 11.58 7.00
CA GLU A 145 -3.76 12.69 6.85
C GLU A 145 -3.87 13.15 5.39
N GLU A 146 -2.74 13.33 4.71
CA GLU A 146 -2.69 13.75 3.31
C GLU A 146 -3.29 12.68 2.38
N ALA A 147 -2.96 11.39 2.59
CA ALA A 147 -3.53 10.30 1.79
C ALA A 147 -5.06 10.28 1.89
N PHE A 148 -5.61 10.42 3.10
CA PHE A 148 -7.06 10.47 3.32
C PHE A 148 -7.71 11.74 2.77
N LYS A 149 -7.00 12.88 2.80
CA LYS A 149 -7.48 14.12 2.19
C LYS A 149 -7.63 13.96 0.68
N ILE A 150 -6.57 13.52 -0.01
CA ILE A 150 -6.60 13.25 -1.46
C ILE A 150 -7.70 12.25 -1.79
N TRP A 151 -7.81 11.17 -1.03
CA TRP A 151 -8.82 10.15 -1.27
C TRP A 151 -10.24 10.70 -1.21
N ARG A 152 -10.56 11.56 -0.21
CA ARG A 152 -11.86 12.23 -0.07
C ARG A 152 -12.16 13.17 -1.24
N GLU A 153 -11.17 13.95 -1.67
CA GLU A 153 -11.32 14.86 -2.82
C GLU A 153 -11.61 14.10 -4.12
N LYS A 154 -11.13 12.86 -4.23
CA LYS A 154 -11.38 11.97 -5.38
C LYS A 154 -12.67 11.14 -5.28
N GLN A 155 -13.43 11.23 -4.18
CA GLN A 155 -14.72 10.54 -4.05
C GLN A 155 -15.92 11.40 -4.51
N THR A 156 -15.71 12.69 -4.78
CA THR A 156 -16.74 13.66 -5.20
C THR A 156 -16.69 13.91 -6.69
#